data_AF-A0A9E3YVD3-F1
#
_entry.id   AF-A0A9E3YVD3-F1
#
_cell.length_a   1.000
_cell.length_b   1.000
_cell.length_c   1.000
_cell.angle_alpha   90.00
_cell.angle_beta   90.00
_cell.angle_gamma   90.00
#
_symmetry.space_group_name_H-M   'P 1'
#
loop_
_entity.id
_entity.type
_entity.pdbx_description
1 polymer ?
#
loop_
_entity_poly.entity_id
_entity_poly.type
_entity_poly.pdbx_seq_one_letter_code
_entity_poly.pdbx_strand_id
1 'polypeptide(L)'
;MVDRLPEQMHVIESPTGEEPIPLRRETVTAFVGPVPRGPAHIPVAIESVAEFRKRFGSPAERSRMEWILGQYFENGGRTAIVVRVPRSGSPNRLSLPGPGGSLDLAARNPGPLEYLRVAVDYDNVPADDLWRFNLTVQRIRSPSNPLVEEQETWRGVSIVPDEKDYIGEVLGDSALLRLSGEPPRARPFVTPGANGIGPVGYVYASGDRRNSGAPTDYDLIGSAQESTGLHALNQVAFVDLVCLLSGAPDTDVGPVGLFAAERYCAKRNAILLLDPPSHWSRVEDVARSQRNSAFASPNVMTYFPLLAGATTDGGPSRPLS
;
A
#
# COMPACT_ATOMS: atom_id res chain seq x y z
N MET A 1 -9.22 -8.47 73.53
CA MET A 1 -8.85 -9.65 72.71
C MET A 1 -9.49 -9.42 71.36
N VAL A 2 -8.69 -9.18 70.32
CA VAL A 2 -9.18 -8.94 68.95
C VAL A 2 -8.61 -10.06 68.09
N ASP A 3 -9.51 -10.83 67.48
CA ASP A 3 -9.13 -12.01 66.72
C ASP A 3 -8.55 -11.62 65.35
N ARG A 4 -7.42 -12.22 64.98
CA ARG A 4 -6.81 -12.00 63.66
C ARG A 4 -7.20 -13.15 62.75
N LEU A 5 -8.16 -12.90 61.86
CA LEU A 5 -8.40 -13.75 60.71
C LEU A 5 -7.07 -13.89 59.92
N PRO A 6 -6.65 -15.12 59.54
CA PRO A 6 -5.46 -15.31 58.73
C PRO A 6 -5.69 -14.79 57.31
N GLU A 7 -4.64 -14.23 56.71
CA GLU A 7 -4.67 -13.79 55.30
C GLU A 7 -4.90 -14.99 54.38
N GLN A 8 -5.91 -14.90 53.51
CA GLN A 8 -6.24 -15.98 52.58
C GLN A 8 -5.21 -16.03 51.46
N MET A 9 -4.37 -17.07 51.48
CA MET A 9 -3.33 -17.29 50.49
C MET A 9 -3.95 -17.70 49.14
N HIS A 10 -4.21 -16.72 48.28
CA HIS A 10 -4.69 -16.95 46.92
C HIS A 10 -3.59 -17.55 46.05
N VAL A 11 -3.57 -18.87 45.93
CA VAL A 11 -2.83 -19.57 44.88
C VAL A 11 -3.54 -19.30 43.55
N ILE A 12 -2.97 -18.41 42.75
CA ILE A 12 -3.35 -18.23 41.35
C ILE A 12 -2.50 -19.20 40.54
N GLU A 13 -3.13 -20.28 40.06
CA GLU A 13 -2.49 -21.21 39.13
C GLU A 13 -2.25 -20.48 37.81
N SER A 14 -1.01 -20.04 37.60
CA SER A 14 -0.60 -19.43 36.33
C SER A 14 -0.66 -20.50 35.23
N PRO A 15 -1.12 -20.17 34.01
CA PRO A 15 -1.27 -21.17 32.95
C PRO A 15 0.06 -21.88 32.72
N THR A 16 0.05 -23.22 32.83
CA THR A 16 1.26 -24.05 32.77
C THR A 16 1.77 -24.17 31.34
N GLY A 17 2.45 -23.12 30.90
CA GLY A 17 3.12 -22.99 29.61
C GLY A 17 3.90 -21.68 29.57
N GLU A 18 5.17 -21.73 29.93
CA GLU A 18 6.12 -20.73 29.45
C GLU A 18 6.12 -20.82 27.92
N GLU A 19 5.78 -19.74 27.21
CA GLU A 19 6.00 -19.70 25.77
C GLU A 19 7.51 -19.88 25.51
N PRO A 20 7.94 -20.94 24.81
CA PRO A 20 9.35 -21.25 24.70
C PRO A 20 10.05 -20.15 23.89
N ILE A 21 10.95 -19.41 24.54
CA ILE A 21 11.72 -18.33 23.92
C ILE A 21 12.32 -18.85 22.61
N PRO A 22 11.92 -18.32 21.44
CA PRO A 22 12.24 -18.95 20.17
C PRO A 22 13.75 -18.91 19.94
N LEU A 23 14.38 -20.09 19.96
CA LEU A 23 15.84 -20.26 19.93
C LEU A 23 16.51 -19.70 18.65
N ARG A 24 15.70 -19.34 17.66
CA ARG A 24 16.07 -18.57 16.48
C ARG A 24 15.00 -17.52 16.22
N ARG A 25 15.45 -16.32 15.86
CA ARG A 25 14.64 -15.30 15.19
C ARG A 25 13.96 -15.90 13.96
N GLU A 26 12.70 -15.52 13.74
CA GLU A 26 11.96 -15.85 12.52
C GLU A 26 12.50 -15.08 11.32
N THR A 27 12.72 -15.79 10.21
CA THR A 27 13.13 -15.21 8.92
C THR A 27 12.03 -14.33 8.36
N VAL A 28 12.30 -13.03 8.23
CA VAL A 28 11.36 -12.07 7.63
C VAL A 28 11.74 -11.83 6.17
N THR A 29 10.83 -12.20 5.27
CA THR A 29 10.93 -11.93 3.84
C THR A 29 10.19 -10.64 3.49
N ALA A 30 10.88 -9.72 2.82
CA ALA A 30 10.27 -8.53 2.25
C ALA A 30 9.99 -8.69 0.76
N PHE A 31 8.79 -8.30 0.33
CA PHE A 31 8.38 -8.26 -1.07
C PHE A 31 8.14 -6.81 -1.48
N VAL A 32 8.94 -6.31 -2.42
CA VAL A 32 8.93 -4.92 -2.87
C VAL A 32 8.51 -4.90 -4.33
N GLY A 33 7.46 -4.16 -4.70
CA GLY A 33 7.00 -4.14 -6.09
C GLY A 33 5.63 -3.53 -6.37
N PRO A 34 5.14 -3.65 -7.61
CA PRO A 34 3.86 -3.08 -8.04
C PRO A 34 2.66 -3.75 -7.35
N VAL A 35 1.76 -2.94 -6.80
CA VAL A 35 0.42 -3.38 -6.34
C VAL A 35 -0.62 -2.32 -6.73
N PRO A 36 -1.85 -2.68 -7.18
CA PRO A 36 -2.77 -1.70 -7.77
C PRO A 36 -3.28 -0.59 -6.82
N ARG A 37 -3.40 -0.87 -5.52
CA ARG A 37 -3.93 0.04 -4.48
C ARG A 37 -3.39 -0.30 -3.07
N GLY A 38 -3.79 0.45 -2.06
CA GLY A 38 -3.35 0.29 -0.66
C GLY A 38 -2.09 1.11 -0.31
N PRO A 39 -1.57 0.99 0.93
CA PRO A 39 -0.49 1.84 1.46
C PRO A 39 0.75 1.90 0.57
N ALA A 40 1.00 3.03 -0.10
CA ALA A 40 2.19 3.23 -0.92
C ALA A 40 3.43 3.54 -0.06
N HIS A 41 4.56 2.89 -0.34
CA HIS A 41 5.85 3.10 0.35
C HIS A 41 5.87 2.90 1.88
N ILE A 42 4.80 2.35 2.44
CA ILE A 42 4.71 1.96 3.85
C ILE A 42 4.89 0.44 3.92
N PRO A 43 5.91 -0.08 4.62
CA PRO A 43 6.05 -1.51 4.83
C PRO A 43 4.91 -2.03 5.73
N VAL A 44 4.14 -2.99 5.23
CA VAL A 44 3.04 -3.62 5.96
C VAL A 44 3.41 -5.07 6.22
N ALA A 45 3.52 -5.45 7.49
CA ALA A 45 3.59 -6.85 7.88
C ALA A 45 2.24 -7.53 7.62
N ILE A 46 2.28 -8.75 7.07
CA ILE A 46 1.12 -9.61 6.83
C ILE A 46 1.47 -11.07 7.13
N GLU A 47 0.47 -11.81 7.61
CA GLU A 47 0.58 -13.24 7.93
C GLU A 47 -0.26 -14.13 6.98
N SER A 48 -0.97 -13.52 6.02
CA SER A 48 -1.77 -14.28 5.04
C SER A 48 -2.13 -13.48 3.77
N VAL A 49 -2.50 -14.21 2.70
CA VAL A 49 -3.12 -13.62 1.49
C VAL A 49 -4.46 -12.93 1.81
N ALA A 50 -5.18 -13.38 2.84
CA ALA A 50 -6.43 -12.74 3.27
C ALA A 50 -6.16 -11.34 3.84
N GLU A 51 -5.10 -11.16 4.63
CA GLU A 51 -4.69 -9.83 5.09
C GLU A 51 -4.13 -8.99 3.93
N PHE A 52 -3.30 -9.55 3.05
CA PHE A 52 -2.86 -8.85 1.83
C PHE A 52 -4.04 -8.28 1.05
N ARG A 53 -5.08 -9.09 0.81
CA ARG A 53 -6.30 -8.64 0.12
C ARG A 53 -7.02 -7.53 0.87
N LYS A 54 -7.07 -7.57 2.20
CA LYS A 54 -7.66 -6.51 3.05
C LYS A 54 -6.87 -5.19 2.98
N ARG A 55 -5.53 -5.25 2.89
CA ARG A 55 -4.64 -4.07 2.90
C ARG A 55 -4.39 -3.46 1.51
N PHE A 56 -4.27 -4.30 0.48
CA PHE A 56 -3.80 -3.94 -0.86
C PHE A 56 -4.65 -4.47 -2.03
N GLY A 57 -5.56 -5.42 -1.76
CA GLY A 57 -6.34 -6.08 -2.81
C GLY A 57 -7.41 -5.17 -3.43
N SER A 58 -7.74 -5.44 -4.70
CA SER A 58 -8.89 -4.86 -5.40
C SER A 58 -9.86 -5.98 -5.77
N PRO A 59 -11.17 -5.88 -5.50
CA PRO A 59 -12.11 -6.93 -5.94
C PRO A 59 -12.27 -7.06 -7.46
N ALA A 60 -11.64 -6.18 -8.25
CA ALA A 60 -11.62 -6.25 -9.71
C ALA A 60 -10.42 -7.02 -10.29
N GLU A 61 -9.33 -7.20 -9.53
CA GLU A 61 -8.05 -7.67 -10.08
C GLU A 61 -7.15 -8.32 -9.00
N ARG A 62 -6.59 -9.50 -9.31
CA ARG A 62 -5.52 -10.12 -8.50
C ARG A 62 -4.16 -9.72 -9.05
N SER A 63 -3.27 -9.22 -8.18
CA SER A 63 -1.94 -8.76 -8.58
C SER A 63 -0.90 -9.90 -8.64
N ARG A 64 0.22 -9.70 -9.37
CA ARG A 64 1.38 -10.62 -9.34
C ARG A 64 1.90 -10.82 -7.91
N MET A 65 1.95 -9.75 -7.12
CA MET A 65 2.29 -9.77 -5.70
C MET A 65 1.39 -10.73 -4.89
N GLU A 66 0.08 -10.76 -5.17
CA GLU A 66 -0.87 -11.66 -4.51
C GLU A 66 -0.57 -13.14 -4.77
N TRP A 67 -0.20 -13.49 -6.00
CA TRP A 67 0.15 -14.85 -6.39
C TRP A 67 1.47 -15.31 -5.76
N ILE A 68 2.49 -14.44 -5.78
CA ILE A 68 3.81 -14.73 -5.16
C ILE A 68 3.67 -14.90 -3.64
N LEU A 69 2.88 -14.06 -2.98
CA LEU A 69 2.57 -14.21 -1.56
C LEU A 69 1.77 -15.49 -1.28
N GLY A 70 0.83 -15.87 -2.15
CA GLY A 70 0.15 -17.16 -2.06
C GLY A 70 1.13 -18.33 -2.04
N GLN A 71 2.04 -18.38 -3.01
CA GLN A 71 3.09 -19.41 -3.04
C GLN A 71 4.04 -19.35 -1.84
N TYR A 72 4.38 -18.16 -1.33
CA TYR A 72 5.19 -18.00 -0.11
C TYR A 72 4.52 -18.64 1.11
N PHE A 73 3.25 -18.30 1.39
CA PHE A 73 2.52 -18.87 2.53
C PHE A 73 2.22 -20.36 2.35
N GLU A 74 1.88 -20.82 1.13
CA GLU A 74 1.66 -22.24 0.82
C GLU A 74 2.93 -23.10 1.00
N ASN A 75 4.13 -22.51 0.82
CA ASN A 75 5.43 -23.19 1.04
C ASN A 75 6.02 -22.94 2.44
N GLY A 76 5.18 -22.58 3.43
CA GLY A 76 5.58 -22.49 4.85
C GLY A 76 6.19 -21.15 5.27
N GLY A 77 6.13 -20.12 4.42
CA GLY A 77 6.30 -18.74 4.85
C GLY A 77 5.24 -18.36 5.89
N ARG A 78 5.62 -17.54 6.89
CA ARG A 78 4.73 -17.17 8.01
C ARG A 78 4.53 -15.67 8.16
N THR A 79 5.62 -14.89 8.15
CA THR A 79 5.56 -13.42 8.16
C THR A 79 6.16 -12.84 6.88
N ALA A 80 5.42 -11.98 6.17
CA ALA A 80 5.92 -11.23 5.02
C ALA A 80 5.79 -9.71 5.25
N ILE A 81 6.81 -8.94 4.85
CA ILE A 81 6.74 -7.48 4.77
C ILE A 81 6.43 -7.08 3.33
N VAL A 82 5.31 -6.45 3.07
CA VAL A 82 4.96 -5.94 1.74
C VAL A 82 5.24 -4.45 1.65
N VAL A 83 6.03 -4.06 0.63
CA VAL A 83 6.20 -2.66 0.21
C VAL A 83 5.61 -2.49 -1.17
N ARG A 84 4.49 -1.76 -1.23
CA ARG A 84 3.90 -1.33 -2.49
C ARG A 84 4.70 -0.18 -3.09
N VAL A 85 5.12 -0.37 -4.34
CA VAL A 85 5.74 0.67 -5.18
C VAL A 85 4.78 1.05 -6.31
N PRO A 86 4.12 2.22 -6.25
CA PRO A 86 3.48 2.82 -7.42
C PRO A 86 4.52 3.43 -8.37
N ARG A 87 4.15 3.64 -9.63
CA ARG A 87 4.85 4.54 -10.55
C ARG A 87 4.77 5.98 -10.00
N SER A 88 5.89 6.72 -9.98
CA SER A 88 5.88 8.14 -9.60
C SER A 88 5.04 8.98 -10.57
N GLY A 89 4.17 9.81 -10.01
CA GLY A 89 3.22 10.63 -10.73
C GLY A 89 2.32 11.42 -9.76
N SER A 90 1.39 12.22 -10.29
CA SER A 90 0.37 12.85 -9.44
C SER A 90 -0.62 11.80 -8.90
N PRO A 91 -1.00 11.85 -7.61
CA PRO A 91 -2.12 11.07 -7.09
C PRO A 91 -3.44 11.52 -7.74
N ASN A 92 -4.48 10.70 -7.61
CA ASN A 92 -5.82 11.06 -8.10
C ASN A 92 -6.35 12.29 -7.34
N ARG A 93 -6.94 13.26 -8.04
CA ARG A 93 -7.31 14.59 -7.52
C ARG A 93 -8.82 14.81 -7.55
N LEU A 94 -9.34 15.50 -6.55
CA LEU A 94 -10.72 15.96 -6.46
C LEU A 94 -10.70 17.48 -6.24
N SER A 95 -11.64 18.20 -6.85
CA SER A 95 -11.78 19.65 -6.69
C SER A 95 -13.23 19.95 -6.35
N LEU A 96 -13.45 20.59 -5.20
CA LEU A 96 -14.76 20.98 -4.69
C LEU A 96 -14.88 22.51 -4.79
N PRO A 97 -15.57 23.05 -5.81
CA PRO A 97 -15.63 24.50 -6.03
C PRO A 97 -16.44 25.21 -4.93
N GLY A 98 -16.06 26.45 -4.62
CA GLY A 98 -16.76 27.34 -3.70
C GLY A 98 -16.58 28.81 -4.08
N PRO A 99 -17.28 29.74 -3.41
CA PRO A 99 -17.20 31.17 -3.72
C PRO A 99 -15.85 31.80 -3.31
N GLY A 100 -15.07 31.12 -2.46
CA GLY A 100 -13.71 31.52 -2.06
C GLY A 100 -12.59 30.79 -2.80
N GLY A 101 -12.89 30.10 -3.91
CA GLY A 101 -11.98 29.19 -4.61
C GLY A 101 -12.40 27.72 -4.45
N SER A 102 -11.62 26.80 -5.03
CA SER A 102 -11.82 25.35 -4.84
C SER A 102 -11.12 24.85 -3.58
N LEU A 103 -11.73 23.86 -2.93
CA LEU A 103 -11.03 22.93 -2.06
C LEU A 103 -10.45 21.80 -2.92
N ASP A 104 -9.13 21.86 -3.14
CA ASP A 104 -8.41 20.85 -3.91
C ASP A 104 -7.83 19.77 -2.99
N LEU A 105 -8.16 18.51 -3.30
CA LEU A 105 -7.86 17.33 -2.51
C LEU A 105 -7.08 16.32 -3.35
N ALA A 106 -6.18 15.57 -2.71
CA ALA A 106 -5.43 14.49 -3.32
C ALA A 106 -5.68 13.18 -2.59
N ALA A 107 -5.77 12.08 -3.32
CA ALA A 107 -5.71 10.74 -2.75
C ALA A 107 -4.40 10.56 -1.97
N ARG A 108 -4.49 10.05 -0.74
CA ARG A 108 -3.31 9.77 0.10
C ARG A 108 -2.45 8.67 -0.52
N ASN A 109 -3.09 7.67 -1.11
CA ASN A 109 -2.46 6.63 -1.92
C ASN A 109 -2.63 6.95 -3.43
N PRO A 110 -1.57 6.94 -4.24
CA PRO A 110 -1.69 6.98 -5.70
C PRO A 110 -2.10 5.60 -6.25
N GLY A 111 -2.69 5.53 -7.45
CA GLY A 111 -2.87 4.27 -8.18
C GLY A 111 -4.04 4.25 -9.16
N PRO A 112 -4.02 3.36 -10.17
CA PRO A 112 -5.10 3.23 -11.15
C PRO A 112 -6.41 2.74 -10.54
N LEU A 113 -6.36 1.97 -9.44
CA LEU A 113 -7.53 1.41 -8.77
C LEU A 113 -7.88 2.12 -7.44
N GLU A 114 -7.28 3.29 -7.16
CA GLU A 114 -7.65 4.12 -6.01
C GLU A 114 -8.85 5.01 -6.38
N TYR A 115 -10.02 4.39 -6.48
CA TYR A 115 -11.27 5.05 -6.82
C TYR A 115 -11.89 5.74 -5.60
N LEU A 116 -11.60 7.02 -5.44
CA LEU A 116 -12.22 7.88 -4.43
C LEU A 116 -13.33 8.73 -5.04
N ARG A 117 -14.34 9.04 -4.23
CA ARG A 117 -15.34 10.07 -4.51
C ARG A 117 -15.68 10.85 -3.24
N VAL A 118 -15.99 12.13 -3.38
CA VAL A 118 -16.19 13.05 -2.26
C VAL A 118 -17.50 13.84 -2.41
N ALA A 119 -18.14 14.12 -1.28
CA ALA A 119 -19.38 14.87 -1.17
C ALA A 119 -19.26 15.93 -0.07
N VAL A 120 -19.87 17.08 -0.31
CA VAL A 120 -20.07 18.17 0.65
C VAL A 120 -21.56 18.40 0.85
N ASP A 121 -21.96 18.54 2.11
CA ASP A 121 -23.32 18.91 2.52
C ASP A 121 -23.27 19.90 3.70
N TYR A 122 -24.41 20.50 4.05
CA TYR A 122 -24.54 21.46 5.15
C TYR A 122 -25.51 20.95 6.25
N ASP A 123 -25.74 19.64 6.37
CA ASP A 123 -26.72 19.10 7.30
C ASP A 123 -26.36 19.45 8.76
N ASN A 124 -27.25 20.20 9.43
CA ASN A 124 -27.06 20.74 10.78
C ASN A 124 -25.98 21.85 10.90
N VAL A 125 -25.54 22.44 9.79
CA VAL A 125 -24.72 23.66 9.78
C VAL A 125 -25.65 24.89 9.68
N PRO A 126 -25.41 25.99 10.43
CA PRO A 126 -26.18 27.21 10.29
C PRO A 126 -26.14 27.78 8.85
N ALA A 127 -27.23 28.42 8.43
CA ALA A 127 -27.34 28.95 7.07
C ALA A 127 -26.46 30.19 6.83
N ASP A 128 -26.19 30.93 7.91
CA ASP A 128 -25.37 32.13 8.01
C ASP A 128 -23.88 31.84 8.26
N ASP A 129 -23.53 30.63 8.71
CA ASP A 129 -22.14 30.16 8.73
C ASP A 129 -21.68 29.90 7.28
N LEU A 130 -20.67 30.62 6.81
CA LEU A 130 -20.08 30.47 5.47
C LEU A 130 -18.71 29.80 5.48
N TRP A 131 -18.29 29.29 6.62
CA TRP A 131 -16.95 28.74 6.89
C TRP A 131 -16.98 27.23 7.11
N ARG A 132 -18.09 26.71 7.67
CA ARG A 132 -18.25 25.29 8.01
C ARG A 132 -19.13 24.49 7.06
N PHE A 133 -18.81 23.21 6.93
CA PHE A 133 -19.50 22.24 6.07
C PHE A 133 -19.26 20.81 6.58
N ASN A 134 -20.07 19.86 6.13
CA ASN A 134 -19.80 18.44 6.31
C ASN A 134 -19.05 17.90 5.08
N LEU A 135 -18.12 16.98 5.31
CA LEU A 135 -17.30 16.36 4.28
C LEU A 135 -17.38 14.85 4.40
N THR A 136 -17.75 14.15 3.32
CA THR A 136 -17.73 12.69 3.25
C THR A 136 -16.90 12.24 2.05
N VAL A 137 -15.91 11.38 2.28
CA VAL A 137 -15.17 10.66 1.23
C VAL A 137 -15.45 9.17 1.31
N GLN A 138 -15.58 8.52 0.16
CA GLN A 138 -15.73 7.08 0.03
C GLN A 138 -14.67 6.54 -0.94
N ARG A 139 -13.98 5.46 -0.56
CA ARG A 139 -13.37 4.54 -1.54
C ARG A 139 -14.48 3.62 -2.05
N ILE A 140 -14.57 3.48 -3.36
CA ILE A 140 -15.50 2.57 -4.03
C ILE A 140 -14.75 1.48 -4.80
N ARG A 141 -15.44 0.37 -5.06
CA ARG A 141 -14.89 -0.76 -5.83
C ARG A 141 -14.47 -0.36 -7.26
N SER A 142 -15.36 0.32 -7.98
CA SER A 142 -15.05 0.96 -9.26
C SER A 142 -16.12 2.01 -9.61
N PRO A 143 -15.88 2.90 -10.60
CA PRO A 143 -16.91 3.81 -11.09
C PRO A 143 -18.12 3.11 -11.72
N SER A 144 -17.93 1.88 -12.25
CA SER A 144 -19.00 1.06 -12.85
C SER A 144 -19.76 0.19 -11.84
N ASN A 145 -19.16 -0.08 -10.67
CA ASN A 145 -19.79 -0.76 -9.54
C ASN A 145 -19.43 0.03 -8.27
N PRO A 146 -20.14 1.13 -7.97
CA PRO A 146 -19.76 2.09 -6.94
C PRO A 146 -20.16 1.66 -5.52
N LEU A 147 -20.00 0.37 -5.21
CA LEU A 147 -20.08 -0.19 -3.87
C LEU A 147 -19.00 0.45 -2.99
N VAL A 148 -19.39 1.00 -1.85
CA VAL A 148 -18.48 1.59 -0.86
C VAL A 148 -17.68 0.49 -0.17
N GLU A 149 -16.37 0.69 -0.05
CA GLU A 149 -15.45 -0.24 0.61
C GLU A 149 -14.82 0.38 1.87
N GLU A 150 -14.65 1.70 1.89
CA GLU A 150 -14.20 2.48 3.05
C GLU A 150 -14.84 3.87 2.96
N GLN A 151 -15.20 4.47 4.10
CA GLN A 151 -15.78 5.81 4.19
C GLN A 151 -15.22 6.56 5.39
N GLU A 152 -14.88 7.83 5.17
CA GLU A 152 -14.56 8.80 6.23
C GLU A 152 -15.58 9.95 6.12
N THR A 153 -16.11 10.39 7.26
CA THR A 153 -17.10 11.48 7.33
C THR A 153 -16.78 12.39 8.50
N TRP A 154 -16.68 13.69 8.24
CA TRP A 154 -16.45 14.74 9.22
C TRP A 154 -17.61 15.74 9.17
N ARG A 155 -18.01 16.28 10.33
CA ARG A 155 -19.12 17.23 10.45
C ARG A 155 -18.62 18.59 10.94
N GLY A 156 -19.18 19.66 10.38
CA GLY A 156 -18.83 21.04 10.75
C GLY A 156 -17.36 21.40 10.54
N VAL A 157 -16.68 20.76 9.59
CA VAL A 157 -15.28 21.04 9.19
C VAL A 157 -15.16 22.51 8.80
N SER A 158 -14.15 23.19 9.35
CA SER A 158 -13.91 24.62 9.12
C SER A 158 -12.76 24.85 8.14
N ILE A 159 -12.82 25.94 7.38
CA ILE A 159 -11.67 26.45 6.62
C ILE A 159 -10.84 27.49 7.40
N VAL A 160 -11.22 27.83 8.63
CA VAL A 160 -10.53 28.84 9.45
C VAL A 160 -9.36 28.18 10.21
N PRO A 161 -8.09 28.60 10.01
CA PRO A 161 -6.92 27.91 10.58
C PRO A 161 -6.88 27.81 12.11
N ASP A 162 -7.37 28.83 12.81
CA ASP A 162 -7.34 28.89 14.29
C ASP A 162 -8.49 28.11 14.95
N GLU A 163 -9.37 27.46 14.18
CA GLU A 163 -10.47 26.66 14.72
C GLU A 163 -10.08 25.19 14.88
N LYS A 164 -10.50 24.56 15.99
CA LYS A 164 -10.23 23.15 16.30
C LYS A 164 -10.56 22.17 15.16
N ASP A 165 -11.61 22.47 14.40
CA ASP A 165 -12.13 21.60 13.33
C ASP A 165 -11.60 22.02 11.95
N TYR A 166 -10.45 22.72 11.91
CA TYR A 166 -9.79 23.17 10.68
C TYR A 166 -9.42 22.00 9.77
N ILE A 167 -9.74 22.14 8.48
CA ILE A 167 -9.54 21.12 7.47
C ILE A 167 -8.09 20.67 7.29
N GLY A 168 -7.11 21.52 7.64
CA GLY A 168 -5.69 21.14 7.63
C GLY A 168 -5.37 20.02 8.62
N GLU A 169 -5.81 20.17 9.88
CA GLU A 169 -5.63 19.17 10.92
C GLU A 169 -6.54 17.96 10.68
N VAL A 170 -7.82 18.20 10.36
CA VAL A 170 -8.84 17.15 10.17
C VAL A 170 -8.49 16.19 9.02
N LEU A 171 -7.84 16.66 7.95
CA LEU A 171 -7.35 15.82 6.86
C LEU A 171 -5.89 15.35 7.03
N GLY A 172 -5.21 15.73 8.12
CA GLY A 172 -3.93 15.12 8.50
C GLY A 172 -4.09 13.64 8.82
N ASP A 173 -5.11 13.29 9.60
CA ASP A 173 -5.41 11.91 10.04
C ASP A 173 -6.20 11.07 9.03
N SER A 174 -6.71 11.66 7.93
CA SER A 174 -7.42 10.93 6.87
C SER A 174 -6.53 9.85 6.25
N ALA A 175 -7.03 8.62 6.10
CA ALA A 175 -6.35 7.53 5.40
C ALA A 175 -6.63 7.54 3.88
N LEU A 176 -7.74 8.16 3.46
CA LEU A 176 -8.15 8.25 2.06
C LEU A 176 -7.59 9.49 1.34
N LEU A 177 -7.57 10.66 1.99
CA LEU A 177 -7.28 11.95 1.36
C LEU A 177 -6.21 12.76 2.10
N ARG A 178 -5.83 13.88 1.49
CA ARG A 178 -5.10 15.00 2.07
C ARG A 178 -5.41 16.29 1.30
N LEU A 179 -5.16 17.44 1.90
CA LEU A 179 -5.14 18.72 1.19
C LEU A 179 -4.12 18.72 0.04
N SER A 180 -4.40 19.51 -0.99
CA SER A 180 -3.51 19.72 -2.14
C SER A 180 -3.28 21.20 -2.43
N GLY A 181 -2.69 21.90 -1.47
CA GLY A 181 -2.51 23.35 -1.48
C GLY A 181 -3.32 24.01 -0.38
N GLU A 182 -3.42 25.33 -0.43
CA GLU A 182 -4.16 26.13 0.55
C GLU A 182 -5.68 25.86 0.46
N PRO A 183 -6.40 25.77 1.60
CA PRO A 183 -7.86 25.77 1.60
C PRO A 183 -8.48 27.03 0.97
N PRO A 184 -9.72 26.94 0.46
CA PRO A 184 -10.43 28.08 -0.12
C PRO A 184 -10.81 29.12 0.95
N ARG A 185 -11.13 30.35 0.51
CA ARG A 185 -11.49 31.48 1.39
C ARG A 185 -12.96 31.54 1.81
N ALA A 186 -13.74 30.51 1.48
CA ALA A 186 -15.12 30.28 1.90
C ALA A 186 -15.42 28.77 1.75
N ARG A 187 -16.43 28.24 2.44
CA ARG A 187 -16.78 26.81 2.33
C ARG A 187 -17.10 26.39 0.88
N PRO A 188 -16.77 25.15 0.46
CA PRO A 188 -17.20 24.64 -0.84
C PRO A 188 -18.72 24.56 -0.97
N PHE A 189 -19.22 24.56 -2.21
CA PHE A 189 -20.64 24.34 -2.48
C PHE A 189 -21.07 22.91 -2.13
N VAL A 190 -22.35 22.75 -1.72
CA VAL A 190 -22.99 21.42 -1.60
C VAL A 190 -22.83 20.65 -2.91
N THR A 191 -22.42 19.38 -2.82
CA THR A 191 -22.25 18.54 -4.01
C THR A 191 -23.62 18.10 -4.54
N PRO A 192 -24.06 18.60 -5.72
CA PRO A 192 -25.43 18.40 -6.18
C PRO A 192 -25.70 16.93 -6.48
N GLY A 193 -26.83 16.41 -6.00
CA GLY A 193 -27.35 15.10 -6.39
C GLY A 193 -27.49 15.00 -7.92
N ALA A 194 -27.39 13.79 -8.47
CA ALA A 194 -27.20 13.55 -9.91
C ALA A 194 -28.21 14.24 -10.85
N ASN A 195 -29.43 14.53 -10.36
CA ASN A 195 -30.50 15.21 -11.10
C ASN A 195 -30.93 16.55 -10.47
N GLY A 196 -30.13 17.14 -9.56
CA GLY A 196 -30.49 18.32 -8.76
C GLY A 196 -31.54 18.08 -7.66
N ILE A 197 -32.28 16.96 -7.74
CA ILE A 197 -33.23 16.48 -6.73
C ILE A 197 -32.85 15.02 -6.40
N GLY A 198 -32.61 14.72 -5.13
CA GLY A 198 -32.19 13.40 -4.65
C GLY A 198 -31.14 13.48 -3.53
N PRO A 199 -30.57 12.34 -3.10
CA PRO A 199 -29.48 12.32 -2.12
C PRO A 199 -28.21 13.02 -2.66
N VAL A 200 -27.33 13.43 -1.75
CA VAL A 200 -26.09 14.17 -2.04
C VAL A 200 -25.28 13.47 -3.14
N GLY A 201 -24.82 14.25 -4.12
CA GLY A 201 -24.00 13.74 -5.21
C GLY A 201 -22.55 13.56 -4.80
N TYR A 202 -21.71 13.15 -5.75
CA TYR A 202 -20.29 12.96 -5.51
C TYR A 202 -19.43 13.50 -6.66
N VAL A 203 -18.38 14.24 -6.32
CA VAL A 203 -17.26 14.50 -7.22
C VAL A 203 -16.36 13.27 -7.20
N TYR A 204 -16.12 12.66 -8.36
CA TYR A 204 -15.24 11.50 -8.50
C TYR A 204 -13.79 11.95 -8.73
N ALA A 205 -12.82 11.19 -8.22
CA ALA A 205 -11.42 11.51 -8.40
C ALA A 205 -10.97 11.40 -9.86
N SER A 206 -10.30 12.43 -10.35
CA SER A 206 -9.64 12.45 -11.64
C SER A 206 -8.18 12.01 -11.50
N GLY A 207 -7.79 10.99 -12.25
CA GLY A 207 -6.41 10.49 -12.29
C GLY A 207 -5.82 10.70 -13.67
N ASP A 208 -4.56 11.13 -13.76
CA ASP A 208 -3.85 11.18 -15.03
C ASP A 208 -3.46 9.77 -15.49
N ARG A 209 -4.31 9.19 -16.33
CA ARG A 209 -4.12 7.87 -16.96
C ARG A 209 -2.86 7.75 -17.84
N ARG A 210 -2.12 8.84 -18.10
CA ARG A 210 -0.79 8.75 -18.74
C ARG A 210 0.29 8.27 -17.77
N ASN A 211 0.13 8.55 -16.47
CA ASN A 211 1.07 8.18 -15.43
C ASN A 211 0.70 6.87 -14.70
N SER A 212 -0.39 6.19 -15.08
CA SER A 212 -0.78 4.89 -14.53
C SER A 212 -0.04 3.70 -15.18
N GLY A 213 1.25 3.88 -15.51
CA GLY A 213 2.11 2.80 -16.01
C GLY A 213 2.67 1.92 -14.88
N ALA A 214 3.39 0.88 -15.27
CA ALA A 214 4.26 0.11 -14.38
C ALA A 214 5.35 1.02 -13.76
N PRO A 215 5.74 0.83 -12.49
CA PRO A 215 6.91 1.50 -11.93
C PRO A 215 8.19 1.11 -12.69
N THR A 216 9.13 2.05 -12.77
CA THR A 216 10.47 1.88 -13.34
C THR A 216 11.47 1.41 -12.28
N ASP A 217 12.66 0.97 -12.69
CA ASP A 217 13.82 0.74 -11.80
C ASP A 217 13.99 1.87 -10.76
N TYR A 218 13.86 3.14 -11.18
CA TYR A 218 14.04 4.28 -10.28
C TYR A 218 12.91 4.43 -9.26
N ASP A 219 11.67 4.04 -9.60
CA ASP A 219 10.56 3.97 -8.64
C ASP A 219 10.76 2.80 -7.66
N LEU A 220 11.23 1.65 -8.17
CA LEU A 220 11.54 0.44 -7.40
C LEU A 220 12.69 0.67 -6.40
N ILE A 221 13.69 1.48 -6.74
CA ILE A 221 14.74 1.92 -5.81
C ILE A 221 14.19 2.95 -4.83
N GLY A 222 13.57 4.00 -5.35
CA GLY A 222 13.01 5.13 -4.59
C GLY A 222 14.07 6.01 -3.93
N SER A 223 13.63 6.80 -2.96
CA SER A 223 14.42 7.81 -2.24
C SER A 223 14.73 7.36 -0.82
N ALA A 224 16.00 7.41 -0.43
CA ALA A 224 16.45 7.09 0.93
C ALA A 224 16.01 8.15 1.95
N GLN A 225 15.78 9.39 1.51
CA GLN A 225 15.35 10.52 2.33
C GLN A 225 13.83 10.50 2.57
N GLU A 226 13.06 10.11 1.56
CA GLU A 226 11.59 10.06 1.62
C GLU A 226 11.08 8.67 2.07
N SER A 227 11.98 7.70 2.26
CA SER A 227 11.66 6.28 2.53
C SER A 227 10.73 5.67 1.48
N THR A 228 10.99 5.92 0.19
CA THR A 228 10.22 5.38 -0.94
C THR A 228 10.94 4.23 -1.64
N GLY A 229 10.25 3.52 -2.54
CA GLY A 229 10.78 2.32 -3.20
C GLY A 229 11.29 1.26 -2.22
N LEU A 230 12.40 0.60 -2.56
CA LEU A 230 13.17 -0.30 -1.71
C LEU A 230 13.61 0.34 -0.39
N HIS A 231 13.91 1.63 -0.40
CA HIS A 231 14.31 2.36 0.81
C HIS A 231 13.18 2.54 1.83
N ALA A 232 11.93 2.23 1.49
CA ALA A 232 10.85 2.09 2.47
C ALA A 232 11.20 1.07 3.58
N LEU A 233 11.96 0.01 3.25
CA LEU A 233 12.42 -1.00 4.21
C LEU A 233 13.38 -0.45 5.28
N ASN A 234 13.78 0.82 5.24
CA ASN A 234 14.45 1.49 6.36
C ASN A 234 13.52 1.67 7.58
N GLN A 235 12.19 1.69 7.38
CA GLN A 235 11.19 1.83 8.45
C GLN A 235 11.01 0.54 9.28
N VAL A 236 11.54 -0.60 8.83
CA VAL A 236 11.51 -1.90 9.53
C VAL A 236 12.86 -2.15 10.19
N ALA A 237 12.90 -2.69 11.41
CA ALA A 237 14.15 -2.93 12.13
C ALA A 237 15.15 -3.78 11.32
N PHE A 238 14.69 -4.88 10.73
CA PHE A 238 15.47 -5.76 9.84
C PHE A 238 14.58 -6.46 8.83
N VAL A 239 15.22 -7.01 7.79
CA VAL A 239 14.68 -7.99 6.83
C VAL A 239 15.81 -8.97 6.54
N ASP A 240 15.52 -10.27 6.41
CA ASP A 240 16.55 -11.30 6.17
C ASP A 240 16.63 -11.66 4.68
N LEU A 241 15.47 -11.69 4.01
CA LEU A 241 15.32 -11.93 2.58
C LEU A 241 14.58 -10.75 1.94
N VAL A 242 14.95 -10.37 0.72
CA VAL A 242 14.28 -9.33 -0.06
C VAL A 242 13.99 -9.84 -1.47
N CYS A 243 12.73 -9.87 -1.88
CA CYS A 243 12.29 -10.10 -3.25
C CYS A 243 11.95 -8.74 -3.87
N LEU A 244 12.74 -8.28 -4.84
CA LEU A 244 12.42 -7.08 -5.63
C LEU A 244 11.74 -7.52 -6.93
N LEU A 245 10.45 -7.25 -7.05
CA LEU A 245 9.69 -7.56 -8.25
C LEU A 245 9.88 -6.46 -9.30
N SER A 246 9.99 -6.87 -10.55
CA SER A 246 9.91 -6.00 -11.71
C SER A 246 8.56 -5.27 -11.77
N GLY A 247 8.55 -4.09 -12.41
CA GLY A 247 7.39 -3.20 -12.39
C GLY A 247 6.22 -3.65 -13.26
N ALA A 248 6.48 -4.48 -14.27
CA ALA A 248 5.49 -5.06 -15.17
C ALA A 248 5.59 -6.59 -15.18
N PRO A 249 4.48 -7.33 -15.41
CA PRO A 249 4.53 -8.74 -15.78
C PRO A 249 5.42 -8.97 -17.01
N ASP A 250 5.96 -10.17 -17.13
CA ASP A 250 6.81 -10.61 -18.25
C ASP A 250 8.06 -9.71 -18.49
N THR A 251 8.54 -9.00 -17.46
CA THR A 251 9.77 -8.18 -17.52
C THR A 251 10.76 -8.51 -16.41
N ASP A 252 12.04 -8.38 -16.70
CA ASP A 252 13.13 -8.50 -15.71
C ASP A 252 13.34 -7.18 -14.94
N VAL A 253 13.88 -7.24 -13.72
CA VAL A 253 14.38 -6.03 -13.03
C VAL A 253 15.60 -5.54 -13.79
N GLY A 254 15.64 -4.24 -14.13
CA GLY A 254 16.75 -3.67 -14.89
C GLY A 254 18.05 -3.66 -14.09
N PRO A 255 19.20 -3.44 -14.77
CA PRO A 255 20.51 -3.50 -14.12
C PRO A 255 20.65 -2.44 -13.01
N VAL A 256 20.01 -1.28 -13.14
CA VAL A 256 20.09 -0.21 -12.13
C VAL A 256 19.33 -0.62 -10.86
N GLY A 257 18.13 -1.18 -11.02
CA GLY A 257 17.37 -1.79 -9.93
C GLY A 257 18.14 -2.91 -9.23
N LEU A 258 18.76 -3.81 -10.01
CA LEU A 258 19.55 -4.93 -9.50
C LEU A 258 20.78 -4.49 -8.68
N PHE A 259 21.62 -3.59 -9.21
CA PHE A 259 22.79 -3.09 -8.48
C PHE A 259 22.41 -2.33 -7.20
N ALA A 260 21.31 -1.57 -7.22
CA ALA A 260 20.82 -0.88 -6.04
C ALA A 260 20.25 -1.84 -4.99
N ALA A 261 19.53 -2.89 -5.43
CA ALA A 261 18.98 -3.91 -4.56
C ALA A 261 20.06 -4.75 -3.87
N GLU A 262 21.08 -5.17 -4.62
CA GLU A 262 22.26 -5.87 -4.09
C GLU A 262 22.95 -5.02 -3.01
N ARG A 263 23.27 -3.76 -3.32
CA ARG A 263 23.94 -2.84 -2.40
C ARG A 263 23.12 -2.56 -1.15
N TYR A 264 21.79 -2.51 -1.26
CA TYR A 264 20.90 -2.38 -0.11
C TYR A 264 20.92 -3.63 0.77
N CYS A 265 20.79 -4.81 0.18
CA CYS A 265 20.82 -6.09 0.89
C CYS A 265 22.17 -6.33 1.59
N ALA A 266 23.28 -6.08 0.90
CA ALA A 266 24.63 -6.12 1.47
C ALA A 266 24.78 -5.18 2.68
N LYS A 267 24.29 -3.93 2.59
CA LYS A 267 24.30 -2.98 3.71
C LYS A 267 23.43 -3.43 4.89
N ARG A 268 22.36 -4.21 4.65
CA ARG A 268 21.41 -4.69 5.68
C ARG A 268 21.74 -6.09 6.22
N ASN A 269 22.75 -6.78 5.67
CA ASN A 269 23.02 -8.21 5.88
C ASN A 269 21.86 -9.13 5.45
N ALA A 270 21.09 -8.72 4.45
CA ALA A 270 20.01 -9.49 3.84
C ALA A 270 20.50 -10.20 2.56
N ILE A 271 19.72 -11.17 2.07
CA ILE A 271 19.88 -11.76 0.73
C ILE A 271 18.79 -11.25 -0.21
N LEU A 272 19.19 -10.71 -1.36
CA LEU A 272 18.30 -10.46 -2.50
C LEU A 272 17.95 -11.78 -3.17
N LEU A 273 16.66 -12.12 -3.19
CA LEU A 273 16.12 -13.14 -4.08
C LEU A 273 15.78 -12.48 -5.41
N LEU A 274 16.44 -12.94 -6.47
CA LEU A 274 16.30 -12.46 -7.83
C LEU A 274 15.65 -13.56 -8.69
N ASP A 275 14.53 -13.21 -9.34
CA ASP A 275 13.89 -14.08 -10.33
C ASP A 275 14.88 -14.41 -11.47
N PRO A 276 14.88 -15.63 -12.02
CA PRO A 276 15.67 -15.95 -13.21
C PRO A 276 15.31 -15.01 -14.38
N PRO A 277 16.31 -14.41 -15.05
CA PRO A 277 16.09 -13.60 -16.24
C PRO A 277 15.25 -14.31 -17.29
N SER A 278 14.34 -13.57 -17.93
CA SER A 278 13.39 -14.03 -18.95
C SER A 278 14.01 -14.83 -20.11
N HIS A 279 15.30 -14.61 -20.42
CA HIS A 279 16.04 -15.35 -21.44
C HIS A 279 16.60 -16.70 -20.99
N TRP A 280 16.44 -17.10 -19.72
CA TRP A 280 16.85 -18.42 -19.22
C TRP A 280 15.82 -19.48 -19.60
N SER A 281 16.04 -20.15 -20.73
CA SER A 281 15.19 -21.24 -21.21
C SER A 281 15.75 -22.63 -20.89
N ARG A 282 17.08 -22.74 -20.74
CA ARG A 282 17.82 -23.99 -20.53
C ARG A 282 19.00 -23.78 -19.58
N VAL A 283 19.56 -24.88 -19.07
CA VAL A 283 20.73 -24.86 -18.15
C VAL A 283 21.95 -24.19 -18.81
N GLU A 284 22.09 -24.30 -20.13
CA GLU A 284 23.15 -23.63 -20.90
C GLU A 284 23.02 -22.10 -20.91
N ASP A 285 21.80 -21.56 -20.77
CA ASP A 285 21.57 -20.11 -20.70
C ASP A 285 21.99 -19.56 -19.33
N VAL A 286 21.72 -20.31 -18.26
CA VAL A 286 22.22 -20.05 -16.89
C VAL A 286 23.75 -20.08 -16.88
N ALA A 287 24.36 -21.16 -17.39
CA ALA A 287 25.81 -21.33 -17.41
C ALA A 287 26.52 -20.27 -18.28
N ARG A 288 25.92 -19.86 -19.40
CA ARG A 288 26.42 -18.76 -20.25
C ARG A 288 26.32 -17.42 -19.54
N SER A 289 25.20 -17.16 -18.86
CA SER A 289 24.99 -15.90 -18.13
C SER A 289 25.97 -15.78 -16.96
N GLN A 290 26.16 -16.84 -16.18
CA GLN A 290 27.14 -16.87 -15.07
C GLN A 290 28.59 -16.64 -15.56
N ARG A 291 29.00 -17.24 -16.69
CA ARG A 291 30.35 -17.02 -17.28
C ARG A 291 30.57 -15.61 -17.81
N ASN A 292 29.51 -14.96 -18.28
CA ASN A 292 29.58 -13.65 -18.93
C ASN A 292 29.18 -12.50 -17.96
N SER A 293 28.78 -12.81 -16.73
CA SER A 293 28.32 -11.81 -15.77
C SER A 293 29.50 -11.07 -15.13
N ALA A 294 29.48 -9.74 -15.22
CA ALA A 294 30.31 -8.88 -14.36
C ALA A 294 29.69 -8.69 -12.96
N PHE A 295 28.52 -9.30 -12.71
CA PHE A 295 27.77 -9.21 -11.47
C PHE A 295 27.75 -10.57 -10.75
N ALA A 296 28.48 -10.65 -9.65
CA ALA A 296 28.44 -11.75 -8.70
C ALA A 296 28.58 -11.16 -7.29
N SER A 297 27.67 -11.50 -6.38
CA SER A 297 27.64 -11.00 -5.01
C SER A 297 27.22 -12.09 -4.04
N PRO A 298 27.80 -12.18 -2.83
CA PRO A 298 27.36 -13.11 -1.79
C PRO A 298 25.98 -12.76 -1.21
N ASN A 299 25.44 -11.57 -1.51
CA ASN A 299 24.14 -11.10 -1.05
C ASN A 299 23.02 -11.29 -2.08
N VAL A 300 23.22 -12.10 -3.14
CA VAL A 300 22.22 -12.37 -4.18
C VAL A 300 22.08 -13.87 -4.43
N MET A 301 20.84 -14.35 -4.46
CA MET A 301 20.48 -15.70 -4.85
C MET A 301 19.46 -15.67 -5.99
N THR A 302 19.63 -16.56 -6.97
CA THR A 302 18.72 -16.78 -8.09
C THR A 302 18.51 -18.28 -8.29
N TYR A 303 17.43 -18.66 -8.96
CA TYR A 303 17.00 -20.04 -9.16
C TYR A 303 16.74 -20.33 -10.65
N PHE A 304 16.59 -21.60 -11.02
CA PHE A 304 16.18 -22.02 -12.37
C PHE A 304 15.49 -23.39 -12.28
N PRO A 305 14.43 -23.68 -13.06
CA PRO A 305 13.76 -22.81 -14.03
C PRO A 305 12.90 -21.72 -13.39
N LEU A 306 12.45 -20.76 -14.20
CA LEU A 306 11.29 -19.92 -13.84
C LEU A 306 10.06 -20.84 -13.70
N LEU A 307 9.31 -20.71 -12.61
CA LEU A 307 8.10 -21.46 -12.39
C LEU A 307 6.92 -20.81 -13.13
N ALA A 308 6.09 -21.63 -13.77
CA ALA A 308 4.86 -21.20 -14.43
C ALA A 308 3.65 -21.53 -13.56
N GLY A 309 2.68 -20.62 -13.51
CA GLY A 309 1.44 -20.79 -12.75
C GLY A 309 0.50 -21.75 -13.46
N ALA A 310 0.02 -22.77 -12.75
CA ALA A 310 -1.09 -23.60 -13.20
C ALA A 310 -2.39 -22.78 -13.15
N THR A 311 -2.92 -22.39 -14.31
CA THR A 311 -4.24 -21.75 -14.40
C THR A 311 -5.33 -22.77 -14.08
N THR A 312 -6.19 -22.49 -13.10
CA THR A 312 -7.28 -23.38 -12.67
C THR A 312 -8.25 -23.78 -13.78
N ASP A 313 -8.33 -22.97 -14.84
CA ASP A 313 -9.34 -23.09 -15.89
C ASP A 313 -8.81 -23.84 -17.13
N GLY A 314 -7.65 -24.52 -17.01
CA GLY A 314 -7.08 -25.34 -18.10
C GLY A 314 -6.53 -24.55 -19.29
N GLY A 315 -6.34 -23.24 -19.15
CA GLY A 315 -5.68 -22.39 -20.14
C GLY A 315 -4.17 -22.65 -20.26
N PRO A 316 -3.48 -21.98 -21.22
CA PRO A 316 -2.03 -22.04 -21.30
C PRO A 316 -1.40 -21.46 -20.04
N SER A 317 -0.49 -22.22 -19.43
CA SER A 317 0.28 -21.81 -18.24
C SER A 317 1.06 -20.53 -18.52
N ARG A 318 0.79 -19.48 -17.74
CA ARG A 318 1.57 -18.23 -17.78
C ARG A 318 2.79 -18.34 -16.88
N PRO A 319 3.94 -17.74 -17.24
CA PRO A 319 5.04 -17.56 -16.29
C PRO A 319 4.60 -16.71 -15.10
N LEU A 320 5.34 -16.78 -13.99
CA LEU A 320 5.07 -16.01 -12.76
C LEU A 320 5.84 -14.68 -12.68
N SER A 321 6.45 -14.26 -13.80
CA SER A 321 7.17 -12.98 -14.04
C SER A 321 6.25 -11.81 -14.35
#